data_AF-A0A945L4I8-F1
#
_entry.id   AF-A0A945L4I8-F1
#
_cell.length_a   1.000
_cell.length_b   1.000
_cell.length_c   1.000
_cell.angle_alpha   90.00
_cell.angle_beta   90.00
_cell.angle_gamma   90.00
#
_symmetry.space_group_name_H-M   'P 1'
#
loop_
_entity.id
_entity.type
_entity.pdbx_description
1 polymer ?
#
loop_
_entity_poly.entity_id
_entity_poly.type
_entity_poly.pdbx_seq_one_letter_code
_entity_poly.pdbx_strand_id
1 'polypeptide(L)'
;GFPSSHAGHLCLLRLREDDYPGTTRIEEWPSWTLPVLKWGKEQGAVVGYSHSGWGLALPDYAPNGERVWRNARRGADQGDWTGRAADILPDYEMPPFDGIGANEFVVTVAHDVCDFISAVDTPAIWELNIWYHTLNCGFRTKISGETDFPCIYGDKVGLGRIYVKLDQGQTLDFDTWVQGLKQGRSYCGDGMSHIFDFKVNNTAMGEPGTTGEISQLNLLKPGNVKVSFEVAALLATEPNAATEAVRNRRLDQKPYWSIERSRIDDSRTVPIEIIVNGYPVATRKLRADGSTKTLDFDIDITQSSWIAARIFPSAHTNPVFIEVANQPIRPSQRSAQWCIEAVDTCWNSKVGQIATAERPAAEQAYNQAKAFYQNILAETKTP
;
A
#
# COMPACT_ATOMS: atom_id res chain seq x y z
N GLY A 1 -20.19 4.15 9.75
CA GLY A 1 -19.04 3.22 9.77
C GLY A 1 -19.43 1.99 10.52
N PHE A 2 -18.86 0.83 10.16
CA PHE A 2 -19.07 -0.43 10.87
C PHE A 2 -18.58 -0.35 12.34
N PRO A 3 -19.11 -1.16 13.27
CA PRO A 3 -18.60 -1.21 14.63
C PRO A 3 -17.09 -1.54 14.70
N SER A 4 -16.58 -2.24 13.69
CA SER A 4 -15.16 -2.56 13.52
C SER A 4 -14.26 -1.37 13.15
N SER A 5 -14.80 -0.16 12.91
CA SER A 5 -14.02 0.96 12.37
C SER A 5 -12.84 1.37 13.25
N HIS A 6 -12.90 1.08 14.55
CA HIS A 6 -11.77 1.32 15.45
C HIS A 6 -10.57 0.41 15.15
N ALA A 7 -10.80 -0.75 14.55
CA ALA A 7 -9.79 -1.76 14.21
C ALA A 7 -9.36 -1.66 12.74
N GLY A 8 -10.24 -1.14 11.90
CA GLY A 8 -9.92 -0.62 10.57
C GLY A 8 -11.18 -0.33 9.76
N HIS A 9 -11.05 0.62 8.84
CA HIS A 9 -12.14 1.01 7.96
C HIS A 9 -12.04 0.23 6.66
N LEU A 10 -13.14 -0.43 6.31
CA LEU A 10 -13.18 -1.42 5.24
C LEU A 10 -13.80 -0.85 3.97
N CYS A 11 -13.25 -1.29 2.83
CA CYS A 11 -13.82 -1.12 1.51
C CYS A 11 -14.29 -2.49 1.00
N LEU A 12 -15.59 -2.65 0.80
CA LEU A 12 -16.20 -3.89 0.33
C LEU A 12 -16.86 -3.63 -1.03
N LEU A 13 -16.23 -4.10 -2.10
CA LEU A 13 -16.69 -3.86 -3.46
C LEU A 13 -17.41 -5.08 -3.99
N ARG A 14 -18.58 -4.88 -4.61
CA ARG A 14 -19.38 -5.95 -5.24
C ARG A 14 -19.90 -6.98 -4.22
N LEU A 15 -20.38 -6.51 -3.07
CA LEU A 15 -21.23 -7.32 -2.20
C LEU A 15 -22.53 -7.67 -2.92
N ARG A 16 -23.07 -8.87 -2.65
CA ARG A 16 -24.40 -9.29 -3.12
C ARG A 16 -25.48 -8.98 -2.09
N GLU A 17 -25.10 -9.06 -0.82
CA GLU A 17 -25.87 -8.74 0.37
C GLU A 17 -25.06 -7.72 1.18
N ASP A 18 -25.68 -6.59 1.52
CA ASP A 18 -25.08 -5.51 2.27
C ASP A 18 -25.36 -5.58 3.77
N ASP A 19 -26.29 -6.43 4.22
CA ASP A 19 -26.55 -6.69 5.64
C ASP A 19 -25.80 -7.92 6.18
N TYR A 20 -25.07 -7.74 7.28
CA TYR A 20 -24.35 -8.85 7.90
C TYR A 20 -25.35 -9.92 8.43
N PRO A 21 -25.10 -11.22 8.21
CA PRO A 21 -26.09 -12.26 8.47
C PRO A 21 -26.54 -12.32 9.92
N GLY A 22 -27.86 -12.44 10.12
CA GLY A 22 -28.44 -12.58 11.46
C GLY A 22 -28.46 -11.29 12.28
N THR A 23 -28.18 -10.14 11.66
CA THR A 23 -28.28 -8.83 12.30
C THR A 23 -29.51 -8.07 11.81
N THR A 24 -30.03 -7.21 12.67
CA THR A 24 -31.11 -6.24 12.38
C THR A 24 -30.65 -4.81 12.55
N ARG A 25 -29.52 -4.61 13.25
CA ARG A 25 -28.91 -3.31 13.47
C ARG A 25 -27.40 -3.37 13.24
N ILE A 26 -26.82 -2.23 12.85
CA ILE A 26 -25.39 -2.14 12.59
C ILE A 26 -24.54 -2.44 13.83
N GLU A 27 -25.03 -2.16 15.04
CA GLU A 27 -24.28 -2.43 16.28
C GLU A 27 -24.15 -3.92 16.61
N GLU A 28 -24.91 -4.78 15.92
CA GLU A 28 -24.85 -6.23 16.06
C GLU A 28 -23.82 -6.86 15.11
N TRP A 29 -23.24 -6.06 14.20
CA TRP A 29 -22.15 -6.51 13.34
C TRP A 29 -20.87 -6.78 14.15
N PRO A 30 -19.95 -7.58 13.60
CA PRO A 30 -18.67 -7.84 14.24
C PRO A 30 -17.92 -6.56 14.62
N SER A 31 -17.34 -6.53 15.81
CA SER A 31 -16.62 -5.36 16.35
C SER A 31 -15.14 -5.31 15.94
N TRP A 32 -14.73 -6.15 14.99
CA TRP A 32 -13.37 -6.24 14.45
C TRP A 32 -13.42 -6.71 12.99
N THR A 33 -12.34 -6.52 12.23
CA THR A 33 -12.42 -6.48 10.76
C THR A 33 -12.45 -7.85 10.09
N LEU A 34 -11.79 -8.86 10.67
CA LEU A 34 -11.61 -10.17 10.03
C LEU A 34 -12.94 -10.85 9.66
N PRO A 35 -13.96 -10.94 10.55
CA PRO A 35 -15.22 -11.60 10.19
C PRO A 35 -15.97 -10.89 9.06
N VAL A 36 -15.91 -9.55 9.03
CA VAL A 36 -16.57 -8.74 8.00
C VAL A 36 -15.89 -8.94 6.64
N LEU A 37 -14.56 -8.90 6.60
CA LEU A 37 -13.79 -9.17 5.38
C LEU A 37 -14.00 -10.59 4.87
N LYS A 38 -13.98 -11.58 5.78
CA LYS A 38 -14.25 -12.99 5.44
C LYS A 38 -15.64 -13.15 4.83
N TRP A 39 -16.66 -12.58 5.46
CA TRP A 39 -18.03 -12.57 4.94
C TRP A 39 -18.12 -11.93 3.55
N GLY A 40 -17.48 -10.78 3.33
CA GLY A 40 -17.43 -10.17 2.01
C GLY A 40 -16.79 -11.09 0.96
N LYS A 41 -15.65 -11.72 1.30
CA LYS A 41 -14.94 -12.64 0.40
C LYS A 41 -15.78 -13.88 0.09
N GLU A 42 -16.55 -14.42 1.04
CA GLU A 42 -17.48 -15.55 0.84
C GLU A 42 -18.59 -15.24 -0.19
N GLN A 43 -18.95 -13.96 -0.37
CA GLN A 43 -19.88 -13.51 -1.41
C GLN A 43 -19.24 -13.32 -2.79
N GLY A 44 -17.91 -13.43 -2.88
CA GLY A 44 -17.14 -13.10 -4.08
C GLY A 44 -16.91 -11.59 -4.27
N ALA A 45 -17.03 -10.80 -3.20
CA ALA A 45 -16.64 -9.40 -3.19
C ALA A 45 -15.12 -9.24 -3.29
N VAL A 46 -14.68 -8.01 -3.58
CA VAL A 46 -13.28 -7.59 -3.48
C VAL A 46 -13.16 -6.71 -2.25
N VAL A 47 -12.33 -7.12 -1.31
CA VAL A 47 -12.37 -6.57 0.06
C VAL A 47 -11.01 -6.00 0.47
N GLY A 48 -11.01 -4.89 1.20
CA GLY A 48 -9.77 -4.20 1.56
C GLY A 48 -9.95 -3.13 2.64
N TYR A 49 -8.90 -2.34 2.86
CA TYR A 49 -8.89 -1.23 3.82
C TYR A 49 -8.86 0.12 3.11
N SER A 50 -9.46 1.12 3.76
CA SER A 50 -9.47 2.53 3.36
C SER A 50 -8.60 3.40 4.27
N HIS A 51 -8.19 4.57 3.77
CA HIS A 51 -7.34 5.59 4.42
C HIS A 51 -6.24 4.97 5.27
N SER A 52 -5.50 4.08 4.61
CA SER A 52 -4.74 3.01 5.25
C SER A 52 -3.72 3.51 6.28
N GLY A 53 -3.19 4.71 6.12
CA GLY A 53 -2.18 5.27 7.01
C GLY A 53 -2.70 5.69 8.40
N TRP A 54 -4.01 5.82 8.63
CA TRP A 54 -4.51 6.35 9.91
C TRP A 54 -4.27 5.41 11.09
N GLY A 55 -3.43 5.84 12.03
CA GLY A 55 -2.98 5.02 13.16
C GLY A 55 -1.65 4.32 12.92
N LEU A 56 -1.07 4.51 11.74
CA LEU A 56 0.22 3.96 11.33
C LEU A 56 1.32 5.02 11.24
N ALA A 57 1.18 6.08 12.04
CA ALA A 57 2.19 7.13 12.12
C ALA A 57 3.53 6.55 12.60
N LEU A 58 4.62 7.10 12.06
CA LEU A 58 5.99 6.77 12.42
C LEU A 58 6.63 7.95 13.15
N PRO A 59 7.68 7.73 13.97
CA PRO A 59 8.33 8.82 14.66
C PRO A 59 8.99 9.76 13.66
N ASP A 60 8.99 11.05 14.01
CA ASP A 60 9.69 12.07 13.24
C ASP A 60 11.19 11.96 13.46
N TYR A 61 11.97 12.72 12.69
CA TYR A 61 13.33 13.05 13.06
C TYR A 61 13.38 14.47 13.67
N ALA A 62 13.89 14.57 14.89
CA ALA A 62 14.23 15.85 15.50
C ALA A 62 15.38 16.54 14.72
N PRO A 63 15.64 17.85 14.94
CA PRO A 63 16.72 18.56 14.26
C PRO A 63 18.12 17.94 14.44
N ASN A 64 18.34 17.21 15.55
CA ASN A 64 19.56 16.45 15.82
C ASN A 64 19.61 15.07 15.11
N GLY A 65 18.57 14.70 14.36
CA GLY A 65 18.44 13.42 13.67
C GLY A 65 17.84 12.28 14.50
N GLU A 66 17.54 12.49 15.78
CA GLU A 66 16.95 11.48 16.66
C GLU A 66 15.49 11.19 16.29
N ARG A 67 15.07 9.92 16.42
CA ARG A 67 13.69 9.51 16.17
C ARG A 67 12.81 9.88 17.37
N VAL A 68 11.81 10.73 17.15
CA VAL A 68 10.95 11.26 18.23
C VAL A 68 9.47 11.09 17.89
N TRP A 69 8.73 10.46 18.80
CA TRP A 69 7.28 10.35 18.71
C TRP A 69 6.64 11.70 19.02
N ARG A 70 5.95 12.25 18.01
CA ARG A 70 5.05 13.39 18.22
C ARG A 70 3.68 12.87 18.59
N ASN A 71 2.95 13.61 19.41
CA ASN A 71 1.54 13.34 19.68
C ASN A 71 0.71 13.72 18.43
N ALA A 72 0.86 12.92 17.38
CA ALA A 72 0.46 13.22 16.00
C ALA A 72 -0.95 12.71 15.68
N ARG A 73 -1.82 12.59 16.69
CA ARG A 73 -3.14 11.93 16.59
C ARG A 73 -4.04 12.41 15.43
N ARG A 74 -3.70 13.48 14.70
CA ARG A 74 -4.43 13.98 13.51
C ARG A 74 -3.58 14.72 12.47
N GLY A 75 -2.27 14.45 12.33
CA GLY A 75 -1.43 15.22 11.38
C GLY A 75 -1.49 16.74 11.63
N ALA A 76 -1.79 17.13 12.87
CA ALA A 76 -2.01 18.51 13.26
C ALA A 76 -0.66 19.21 13.46
N ASP A 77 -0.58 20.42 12.93
CA ASP A 77 0.56 21.31 13.05
C ASP A 77 0.75 21.71 14.53
N GLN A 78 1.71 21.11 15.21
CA GLN A 78 2.21 21.66 16.47
C GLN A 78 3.25 22.72 16.07
N GLY A 79 2.80 23.97 15.98
CA GLY A 79 3.47 25.07 15.26
C GLY A 79 4.90 25.42 15.69
N ASP A 80 5.41 24.82 16.77
CA ASP A 80 6.80 24.99 17.24
C ASP A 80 7.73 23.85 16.81
N TRP A 81 7.24 22.80 16.14
CA TRP A 81 8.05 21.67 15.72
C TRP A 81 8.83 21.94 14.44
N THR A 82 10.16 21.87 14.52
CA THR A 82 11.09 22.12 13.40
C THR A 82 11.74 20.85 12.85
N GLY A 83 11.38 19.67 13.34
CA GLY A 83 11.86 18.40 12.80
C GLY A 83 11.20 18.01 11.48
N ARG A 84 11.67 16.90 10.90
CA ARG A 84 11.17 16.36 9.62
C ARG A 84 10.33 15.11 9.82
N ALA A 85 9.33 14.92 8.97
CA ALA A 85 8.51 13.71 8.94
C ALA A 85 9.38 12.48 8.60
N ALA A 86 8.91 11.29 8.97
CA ALA A 86 9.45 10.05 8.44
C ALA A 86 9.36 10.06 6.90
N ASP A 87 10.43 9.63 6.23
CA ASP A 87 10.61 9.73 4.78
C ASP A 87 11.35 8.52 4.18
N ILE A 88 11.55 7.46 4.95
CA ILE A 88 12.20 6.23 4.50
C ILE A 88 11.19 5.09 4.35
N LEU A 89 11.47 4.17 3.43
CA LEU A 89 10.70 2.94 3.21
C LEU A 89 11.66 1.79 2.84
N PRO A 90 11.48 0.59 3.42
CA PRO A 90 10.72 0.31 4.64
C PRO A 90 11.36 1.01 5.86
N ASP A 91 10.52 1.46 6.79
CA ASP A 91 10.88 2.00 8.09
C ASP A 91 10.50 0.99 9.17
N TYR A 92 11.46 0.63 10.02
CA TYR A 92 11.30 -0.46 10.99
C TYR A 92 10.85 0.02 12.37
N GLU A 93 10.57 1.31 12.53
CA GLU A 93 9.88 1.80 13.73
C GLU A 93 8.47 1.22 13.79
N MET A 94 8.01 0.92 15.01
CA MET A 94 6.73 0.27 15.21
C MET A 94 5.61 1.30 15.35
N PRO A 95 4.67 1.40 14.41
CA PRO A 95 3.53 2.29 14.57
C PRO A 95 2.64 1.86 15.75
N PRO A 96 1.83 2.78 16.30
CA PRO A 96 1.00 2.51 17.46
C PRO A 96 -0.29 1.71 17.15
N PHE A 97 -0.66 1.59 15.87
CA PHE A 97 -1.92 0.99 15.45
C PHE A 97 -3.14 1.61 16.15
N ASP A 98 -3.14 2.91 16.45
CA ASP A 98 -4.14 3.57 17.32
C ASP A 98 -5.23 4.38 16.59
N GLY A 99 -5.32 4.21 15.27
CA GLY A 99 -6.29 4.88 14.38
C GLY A 99 -7.29 3.94 13.70
N ILE A 100 -7.92 4.42 12.62
CA ILE A 100 -9.01 3.73 11.91
C ILE A 100 -8.62 3.19 10.54
N GLY A 101 -7.36 3.32 10.13
CA GLY A 101 -6.87 2.92 8.81
C GLY A 101 -6.68 1.41 8.69
N ALA A 102 -5.62 0.98 8.03
CA ALA A 102 -5.32 -0.43 7.77
C ALA A 102 -4.68 -1.12 8.99
N ASN A 103 -5.18 -0.92 10.20
CA ASN A 103 -4.47 -1.35 11.40
C ASN A 103 -4.50 -2.89 11.57
N GLU A 104 -5.66 -3.51 11.40
CA GLU A 104 -5.79 -4.98 11.42
C GLU A 104 -5.31 -5.66 10.13
N PHE A 105 -4.79 -4.91 9.15
CA PHE A 105 -4.30 -5.46 7.89
C PHE A 105 -3.21 -6.53 8.09
N VAL A 106 -2.31 -6.34 9.07
CA VAL A 106 -1.28 -7.34 9.41
C VAL A 106 -1.88 -8.67 9.86
N VAL A 107 -3.10 -8.68 10.41
CA VAL A 107 -3.81 -9.90 10.79
C VAL A 107 -4.56 -10.46 9.59
N THR A 108 -5.38 -9.63 8.92
CA THR A 108 -6.32 -10.09 7.91
C THR A 108 -5.64 -10.56 6.61
N VAL A 109 -4.46 -10.03 6.29
CA VAL A 109 -3.65 -10.54 5.19
C VAL A 109 -3.14 -11.97 5.45
N ALA A 110 -2.78 -12.28 6.70
CA ALA A 110 -2.30 -13.61 7.09
C ALA A 110 -3.40 -14.68 7.07
N HIS A 111 -4.67 -14.25 7.12
CA HIS A 111 -5.84 -15.10 6.97
C HIS A 111 -6.35 -15.20 5.53
N ASP A 112 -5.66 -14.57 4.57
CA ASP A 112 -6.10 -14.46 3.18
C ASP A 112 -7.55 -13.92 3.08
N VAL A 113 -7.87 -12.84 3.80
CA VAL A 113 -9.18 -12.16 3.69
C VAL A 113 -9.05 -10.68 3.32
N CYS A 114 -7.91 -10.26 2.80
CA CYS A 114 -7.70 -8.89 2.30
C CYS A 114 -7.14 -8.94 0.88
N ASP A 115 -7.86 -8.36 -0.09
CA ASP A 115 -7.42 -8.29 -1.49
C ASP A 115 -6.52 -7.06 -1.74
N PHE A 116 -6.80 -5.92 -1.09
CA PHE A 116 -6.08 -4.67 -1.33
C PHE A 116 -6.03 -3.72 -0.12
N ILE A 117 -5.10 -2.76 -0.17
CA ILE A 117 -5.15 -1.53 0.63
C ILE A 117 -5.40 -0.33 -0.28
N SER A 118 -6.20 0.63 0.16
CA SER A 118 -6.32 1.93 -0.50
C SER A 118 -5.30 2.92 0.06
N ALA A 119 -4.68 3.67 -0.84
CA ALA A 119 -3.69 4.69 -0.56
C ALA A 119 -4.11 6.03 -1.18
N VAL A 120 -3.19 7.00 -1.13
CA VAL A 120 -3.27 8.32 -1.77
C VAL A 120 -4.00 9.37 -0.95
N ASP A 121 -4.91 8.98 -0.06
CA ASP A 121 -5.66 9.89 0.80
C ASP A 121 -5.07 10.09 2.21
N THR A 122 -4.06 9.32 2.61
CA THR A 122 -3.29 9.52 3.85
C THR A 122 -1.78 9.60 3.58
N PRO A 123 -0.90 9.88 4.58
CA PRO A 123 0.54 10.02 4.34
C PRO A 123 1.16 8.79 3.66
N ALA A 124 1.81 9.02 2.51
CA ALA A 124 2.36 7.95 1.65
C ALA A 124 3.30 6.99 2.39
N ILE A 125 4.13 7.51 3.31
CA ILE A 125 5.05 6.70 4.09
C ILE A 125 4.27 5.73 4.99
N TRP A 126 3.19 6.16 5.63
CA TRP A 126 2.43 5.33 6.56
C TRP A 126 1.68 4.21 5.82
N GLU A 127 1.08 4.54 4.68
CA GLU A 127 0.38 3.60 3.81
C GLU A 127 1.31 2.55 3.20
N LEU A 128 2.43 2.99 2.62
CA LEU A 128 3.36 2.11 1.92
C LEU A 128 4.17 1.24 2.88
N ASN A 129 4.45 1.69 4.11
CA ASN A 129 5.33 0.97 5.02
C ASN A 129 4.76 -0.40 5.44
N ILE A 130 3.52 -0.42 5.94
CA ILE A 130 2.84 -1.66 6.32
C ILE A 130 2.67 -2.58 5.11
N TRP A 131 2.36 -2.03 3.94
CA TRP A 131 2.23 -2.80 2.71
C TRP A 131 3.56 -3.44 2.32
N TYR A 132 4.66 -2.69 2.30
CA TYR A 132 5.98 -3.21 1.94
C TYR A 132 6.45 -4.32 2.90
N HIS A 133 6.22 -4.18 4.21
CA HIS A 133 6.54 -5.26 5.16
C HIS A 133 5.75 -6.54 4.89
N THR A 134 4.45 -6.43 4.59
CA THR A 134 3.64 -7.61 4.24
C THR A 134 4.02 -8.22 2.88
N LEU A 135 4.36 -7.42 1.87
CA LEU A 135 4.91 -7.92 0.60
C LEU A 135 6.26 -8.64 0.81
N ASN A 136 7.11 -8.14 1.71
CA ASN A 136 8.35 -8.79 2.13
C ASN A 136 8.11 -10.10 2.93
N CYS A 137 6.90 -10.30 3.43
CA CYS A 137 6.42 -11.58 3.97
C CYS A 137 5.75 -12.43 2.88
N GLY A 138 5.88 -12.07 1.60
CA GLY A 138 5.37 -12.77 0.41
C GLY A 138 3.85 -12.76 0.26
N PHE A 139 3.15 -11.92 1.01
CA PHE A 139 1.75 -11.65 0.71
C PHE A 139 1.62 -10.91 -0.62
N ARG A 140 0.48 -11.08 -1.28
CA ARG A 140 0.25 -10.58 -2.64
C ARG A 140 -0.93 -9.61 -2.74
N THR A 141 -1.23 -8.89 -1.66
CA THR A 141 -2.27 -7.84 -1.66
C THR A 141 -1.94 -6.74 -2.65
N LYS A 142 -2.99 -6.09 -3.16
CA LYS A 142 -2.87 -5.01 -4.13
C LYS A 142 -2.88 -3.64 -3.45
N ILE A 143 -2.39 -2.64 -4.17
CA ILE A 143 -2.58 -1.24 -3.81
C ILE A 143 -3.61 -0.60 -4.74
N SER A 144 -4.50 0.20 -4.17
CA SER A 144 -5.52 1.00 -4.83
C SER A 144 -5.36 2.48 -4.43
N GLY A 145 -6.00 3.39 -5.16
CA GLY A 145 -6.04 4.81 -4.81
C GLY A 145 -7.46 5.26 -4.53
N GLU A 146 -7.65 6.03 -3.46
CA GLU A 146 -8.95 6.61 -3.10
C GLU A 146 -8.82 8.05 -2.59
N THR A 147 -9.94 8.73 -2.35
CA THR A 147 -9.94 10.13 -1.89
C THR A 147 -10.68 10.32 -0.55
N ASP A 148 -11.62 9.42 -0.23
CA ASP A 148 -12.60 9.57 0.84
C ASP A 148 -13.21 10.99 0.92
N PHE A 149 -13.81 11.43 -0.19
CA PHE A 149 -14.48 12.74 -0.27
C PHE A 149 -15.88 12.66 0.38
N PRO A 150 -16.27 13.62 1.25
CA PRO A 150 -15.51 14.80 1.70
C PRO A 150 -14.73 14.61 3.03
N CYS A 151 -14.72 13.39 3.60
CA CYS A 151 -14.28 13.09 4.96
C CYS A 151 -12.78 13.34 5.20
N ILE A 152 -11.91 12.86 4.30
CA ILE A 152 -10.46 13.08 4.38
C ILE A 152 -10.07 14.29 3.54
N TYR A 153 -10.59 14.44 2.32
CA TYR A 153 -10.37 15.64 1.51
C TYR A 153 -11.69 16.32 1.16
N GLY A 154 -11.82 17.59 1.54
CA GLY A 154 -12.96 18.43 1.15
C GLY A 154 -12.72 19.22 -0.15
N ASP A 155 -11.50 19.20 -0.70
CA ASP A 155 -11.11 20.10 -1.80
C ASP A 155 -11.71 19.69 -3.15
N LYS A 156 -11.68 18.39 -3.49
CA LYS A 156 -12.21 17.84 -4.75
C LYS A 156 -12.37 16.32 -4.72
N VAL A 157 -13.28 15.81 -5.54
CA VAL A 157 -13.38 14.37 -5.85
C VAL A 157 -12.21 13.95 -6.74
N GLY A 158 -11.65 12.76 -6.48
CA GLY A 158 -10.61 12.16 -7.32
C GLY A 158 -9.22 12.79 -7.15
N LEU A 159 -8.83 13.09 -5.90
CA LEU A 159 -7.46 13.45 -5.55
C LEU A 159 -6.56 12.21 -5.58
N GLY A 160 -6.99 11.13 -4.91
CA GLY A 160 -6.42 9.82 -5.11
C GLY A 160 -7.22 9.00 -6.11
N ARG A 161 -6.49 8.33 -7.01
CA ARG A 161 -7.03 7.64 -8.16
C ARG A 161 -6.38 6.28 -8.33
N ILE A 162 -7.14 5.39 -8.93
CA ILE A 162 -6.69 4.09 -9.44
C ILE A 162 -6.99 4.03 -10.94
N TYR A 163 -6.06 3.46 -11.69
CA TYR A 163 -6.19 3.25 -13.12
C TYR A 163 -6.07 1.75 -13.41
N VAL A 164 -7.17 1.14 -13.84
CA VAL A 164 -7.26 -0.29 -14.14
C VAL A 164 -7.13 -0.50 -15.65
N LYS A 165 -6.21 -1.37 -16.07
CA LYS A 165 -6.01 -1.74 -17.47
C LYS A 165 -7.08 -2.73 -17.93
N LEU A 166 -7.79 -2.35 -18.98
CA LEU A 166 -8.71 -3.20 -19.74
C LEU A 166 -8.04 -3.74 -21.00
N ASP A 167 -8.49 -4.91 -21.45
CA ASP A 167 -8.08 -5.44 -22.75
C ASP A 167 -8.70 -4.63 -23.90
N GLN A 168 -8.06 -4.67 -25.06
CA GLN A 168 -8.55 -3.93 -26.23
C GLN A 168 -9.96 -4.41 -26.60
N GLY A 169 -10.91 -3.47 -26.65
CA GLY A 169 -12.32 -3.76 -26.95
C GLY A 169 -13.12 -4.34 -25.79
N GLN A 170 -12.51 -4.55 -24.61
CA GLN A 170 -13.23 -4.94 -23.40
C GLN A 170 -14.13 -3.81 -22.92
N THR A 171 -15.36 -4.14 -22.54
CA THR A 171 -16.33 -3.17 -22.00
C THR A 171 -15.86 -2.62 -20.65
N LEU A 172 -15.91 -1.30 -20.50
CA LEU A 172 -15.76 -0.66 -19.20
C LEU A 172 -17.08 -0.76 -18.44
N ASP A 173 -17.15 -1.71 -17.51
CA ASP A 173 -18.20 -1.84 -16.52
C ASP A 173 -17.61 -2.08 -15.12
N PHE A 174 -18.48 -2.00 -14.10
CA PHE A 174 -18.08 -2.13 -12.71
C PHE A 174 -17.43 -3.50 -12.42
N ASP A 175 -18.02 -4.58 -12.91
CA ASP A 175 -17.53 -5.93 -12.65
C ASP A 175 -16.14 -6.14 -13.24
N THR A 176 -15.94 -5.71 -14.48
CA THR A 176 -14.66 -5.75 -15.18
C THR A 176 -13.61 -4.92 -14.44
N TRP A 177 -13.96 -3.71 -14.03
CA TRP A 177 -13.04 -2.83 -13.29
C TRP A 177 -12.66 -3.42 -11.93
N VAL A 178 -13.63 -3.95 -11.17
CA VAL A 178 -13.41 -4.57 -9.86
C VAL A 178 -12.54 -5.82 -9.96
N GLN A 179 -12.74 -6.65 -10.99
CA GLN A 179 -11.86 -7.80 -11.23
C GLN A 179 -10.42 -7.36 -11.60
N GLY A 180 -10.27 -6.30 -12.40
CA GLY A 180 -8.96 -5.75 -12.71
C GLY A 180 -8.25 -5.20 -11.48
N LEU A 181 -8.97 -4.54 -10.56
CA LEU A 181 -8.45 -4.16 -9.24
C LEU A 181 -7.98 -5.39 -8.45
N LYS A 182 -8.83 -6.43 -8.33
CA LYS A 182 -8.51 -7.67 -7.59
C LYS A 182 -7.24 -8.34 -8.13
N GLN A 183 -7.10 -8.39 -9.45
CA GLN A 183 -5.94 -8.97 -10.12
C GLN A 183 -4.70 -8.08 -10.00
N GLY A 184 -4.84 -6.81 -9.60
CA GLY A 184 -3.73 -5.85 -9.56
C GLY A 184 -3.32 -5.36 -10.94
N ARG A 185 -4.24 -5.36 -11.92
CA ARG A 185 -4.05 -4.76 -13.26
C ARG A 185 -4.06 -3.24 -13.20
N SER A 186 -3.48 -2.66 -12.17
CA SER A 186 -3.65 -1.25 -11.86
C SER A 186 -2.45 -0.62 -11.19
N TYR A 187 -2.41 0.70 -11.26
CA TYR A 187 -1.56 1.57 -10.45
C TYR A 187 -2.43 2.64 -9.79
N CYS A 188 -1.93 3.24 -8.72
CA CYS A 188 -2.58 4.35 -8.04
C CYS A 188 -1.72 5.61 -8.06
N GLY A 189 -2.34 6.77 -7.85
CA GLY A 189 -1.63 8.03 -7.72
C GLY A 189 -2.53 9.26 -7.65
N ASP A 190 -1.89 10.43 -7.60
CA ASP A 190 -2.52 11.75 -7.53
C ASP A 190 -3.16 12.21 -8.86
N GLY A 191 -2.98 11.41 -9.91
CA GLY A 191 -3.48 11.66 -11.25
C GLY A 191 -2.71 12.69 -12.07
N MET A 192 -1.50 13.06 -11.62
CA MET A 192 -0.54 13.87 -12.39
C MET A 192 0.60 13.02 -12.96
N SER A 193 0.69 11.76 -12.53
CA SER A 193 1.63 10.75 -12.99
C SER A 193 0.91 9.47 -13.40
N HIS A 194 1.41 8.84 -14.46
CA HIS A 194 0.85 7.62 -15.04
C HIS A 194 1.97 6.64 -15.37
N ILE A 195 1.82 5.38 -14.93
CA ILE A 195 2.76 4.28 -15.22
C ILE A 195 1.93 3.10 -15.74
N PHE A 196 2.00 2.82 -17.03
CA PHE A 196 1.17 1.81 -17.70
C PHE A 196 2.02 0.80 -18.47
N ASP A 197 1.41 -0.35 -18.76
CA ASP A 197 2.07 -1.50 -19.39
C ASP A 197 3.35 -1.97 -18.67
N PHE A 198 3.32 -1.95 -17.34
CA PHE A 198 4.40 -2.44 -16.49
C PHE A 198 4.59 -3.96 -16.65
N LYS A 199 5.82 -4.35 -17.01
CA LYS A 199 6.23 -5.72 -17.30
C LYS A 199 7.60 -6.02 -16.72
N VAL A 200 7.79 -7.28 -16.33
CA VAL A 200 9.11 -7.86 -16.01
C VAL A 200 9.31 -9.07 -16.90
N ASN A 201 10.32 -9.02 -17.77
CA ASN A 201 10.47 -9.91 -18.92
C ASN A 201 9.15 -9.96 -19.71
N ASN A 202 8.54 -11.15 -19.80
CA ASN A 202 7.29 -11.38 -20.51
C ASN A 202 6.07 -11.40 -19.58
N THR A 203 6.24 -11.17 -18.28
CA THR A 203 5.13 -11.13 -17.30
C THR A 203 4.64 -9.69 -17.13
N ALA A 204 3.38 -9.44 -17.47
CA ALA A 204 2.74 -8.15 -17.27
C ALA A 204 2.03 -8.08 -15.91
N MET A 205 2.00 -6.88 -15.33
CA MET A 205 1.32 -6.58 -14.09
C MET A 205 -0.19 -6.88 -14.19
N GLY A 206 -0.66 -7.75 -13.31
CA GLY A 206 -2.06 -8.18 -13.21
C GLY A 206 -2.48 -9.17 -14.30
N GLU A 207 -1.53 -9.68 -15.10
CA GLU A 207 -1.75 -10.73 -16.07
C GLU A 207 -1.19 -12.08 -15.55
N PRO A 208 -1.77 -13.23 -15.94
CA PRO A 208 -1.21 -14.53 -15.61
C PRO A 208 0.22 -14.69 -16.11
N GLY A 209 1.11 -15.18 -15.24
CA GLY A 209 2.46 -15.59 -15.60
C GLY A 209 2.50 -16.93 -16.33
N THR A 210 3.71 -17.47 -16.52
CA THR A 210 3.91 -18.77 -17.19
C THR A 210 3.29 -19.96 -16.45
N THR A 211 3.04 -19.83 -15.14
CA THR A 211 2.38 -20.84 -14.30
C THR A 211 0.88 -20.59 -14.10
N GLY A 212 0.32 -19.55 -14.72
CA GLY A 212 -1.07 -19.12 -14.49
C GLY A 212 -1.26 -18.21 -13.27
N GLU A 213 -0.28 -18.14 -12.38
CA GLU A 213 -0.30 -17.23 -11.23
C GLU A 213 -0.22 -15.77 -11.66
N ILE A 214 -1.12 -14.94 -11.11
CA ILE A 214 -1.23 -13.52 -11.49
C ILE A 214 0.04 -12.75 -11.09
N SER A 215 0.55 -11.94 -12.03
CA SER A 215 1.77 -11.14 -11.87
C SER A 215 3.01 -11.95 -11.48
N GLN A 216 3.10 -13.25 -11.84
CA GLN A 216 4.24 -14.07 -11.43
C GLN A 216 5.26 -14.31 -12.56
N LEU A 217 6.53 -14.13 -12.24
CA LEU A 217 7.67 -14.57 -13.03
C LEU A 217 8.44 -15.65 -12.25
N ASN A 218 8.81 -16.73 -12.92
CA ASN A 218 9.60 -17.80 -12.31
C ASN A 218 11.00 -17.83 -12.94
N LEU A 219 12.03 -17.74 -12.11
CA LEU A 219 13.42 -17.87 -12.51
C LEU A 219 13.98 -19.18 -11.94
N LEU A 220 14.66 -19.98 -12.76
CA LEU A 220 15.28 -21.23 -12.29
C LEU A 220 16.45 -20.98 -11.33
N LYS A 221 17.10 -19.84 -11.45
CA LYS A 221 18.22 -19.39 -10.62
C LYS A 221 18.28 -17.85 -10.61
N PRO A 222 19.02 -17.23 -9.69
CA PRO A 222 19.29 -15.79 -9.72
C PRO A 222 19.78 -15.32 -11.09
N GLY A 223 19.40 -14.11 -11.48
CA GLY A 223 19.74 -13.57 -12.79
C GLY A 223 19.14 -12.19 -13.04
N ASN A 224 19.46 -11.63 -14.20
CA ASN A 224 18.98 -10.33 -14.62
C ASN A 224 17.57 -10.45 -15.24
N VAL A 225 16.71 -9.46 -14.96
CA VAL A 225 15.40 -9.32 -15.57
C VAL A 225 15.27 -7.95 -16.21
N LYS A 226 14.57 -7.90 -17.35
CA LYS A 226 14.22 -6.67 -18.02
C LYS A 226 12.90 -6.13 -17.50
N VAL A 227 12.91 -4.98 -16.85
CA VAL A 227 11.70 -4.24 -16.48
C VAL A 227 11.38 -3.26 -17.59
N SER A 228 10.11 -3.14 -18.00
CA SER A 228 9.70 -2.16 -19.01
C SER A 228 8.29 -1.63 -18.76
N PHE A 229 8.06 -0.36 -19.09
CA PHE A 229 6.76 0.30 -18.96
C PHE A 229 6.71 1.59 -19.78
N GLU A 230 5.51 2.13 -19.94
CA GLU A 230 5.29 3.49 -20.41
C GLU A 230 4.98 4.40 -19.21
N VAL A 231 5.50 5.62 -19.26
CA VAL A 231 5.32 6.61 -18.20
C VAL A 231 5.04 7.99 -18.77
N ALA A 232 4.13 8.71 -18.14
CA ALA A 232 3.88 10.12 -18.37
C ALA A 232 3.73 10.83 -17.02
N ALA A 233 4.24 12.05 -16.92
CA ALA A 233 4.13 12.84 -15.71
C ALA A 233 3.95 14.31 -16.11
N LEU A 234 3.21 15.09 -15.32
CA LEU A 234 2.90 16.48 -15.64
C LEU A 234 3.17 17.40 -14.45
N LEU A 235 4.22 18.20 -14.58
CA LEU A 235 4.52 19.33 -13.71
C LEU A 235 4.20 20.65 -14.42
N ALA A 236 3.94 21.71 -13.66
CA ALA A 236 4.04 23.07 -14.18
C ALA A 236 5.48 23.34 -14.68
N THR A 237 5.64 24.16 -15.72
CA THR A 237 6.97 24.44 -16.31
C THR A 237 7.94 24.95 -15.26
N GLU A 238 7.51 25.97 -14.50
CA GLU A 238 8.25 26.55 -13.38
C GLU A 238 7.42 26.41 -12.10
N PRO A 239 8.07 26.36 -10.93
CA PRO A 239 7.37 26.47 -9.66
C PRO A 239 6.64 27.81 -9.53
N ASN A 240 5.51 27.81 -8.84
CA ASN A 240 4.74 28.98 -8.46
C ASN A 240 4.35 28.91 -6.98
N ALA A 241 3.74 29.97 -6.45
CA ALA A 241 3.37 30.04 -5.03
C ALA A 241 2.57 28.83 -4.52
N ALA A 242 1.67 28.26 -5.34
CA ALA A 242 0.86 27.10 -4.95
C ALA A 242 1.69 25.80 -4.95
N THR A 243 2.56 25.59 -5.95
CA THR A 243 3.43 24.41 -5.98
C THR A 243 4.50 24.48 -4.90
N GLU A 244 5.05 25.67 -4.63
CA GLU A 244 5.96 25.93 -3.52
C GLU A 244 5.32 25.64 -2.17
N ALA A 245 4.05 26.02 -1.99
CA ALA A 245 3.33 25.70 -0.77
C ALA A 245 3.18 24.19 -0.56
N VAL A 246 3.09 23.38 -1.62
CA VAL A 246 3.09 21.91 -1.52
C VAL A 246 4.49 21.36 -1.27
N ARG A 247 5.51 21.85 -1.99
CA ARG A 247 6.91 21.43 -1.86
C ARG A 247 7.46 21.63 -0.45
N ASN A 248 7.09 22.75 0.19
CA ASN A 248 7.58 23.11 1.52
C ASN A 248 6.78 22.51 2.68
N ARG A 249 5.66 21.83 2.40
CA ARG A 249 4.89 21.10 3.44
C ARG A 249 5.57 19.80 3.79
N ARG A 250 5.40 19.36 5.04
CA ARG A 250 5.85 18.05 5.49
C ARG A 250 5.13 16.92 4.76
N LEU A 251 5.74 15.74 4.64
CA LEU A 251 5.14 14.57 3.96
C LEU A 251 3.86 14.06 4.66
N ASP A 252 3.72 14.31 5.96
CA ASP A 252 2.54 14.02 6.77
C ASP A 252 1.52 15.16 6.80
N GLN A 253 1.62 16.13 5.86
CA GLN A 253 0.66 17.22 5.66
C GLN A 253 0.04 17.17 4.26
N LYS A 254 -1.22 17.61 4.15
CA LYS A 254 -1.97 17.60 2.89
C LYS A 254 -1.39 18.61 1.88
N PRO A 255 -1.45 18.32 0.56
CA PRO A 255 -1.76 17.01 -0.01
C PRO A 255 -0.63 16.01 0.31
N TYR A 256 -1.02 14.82 0.76
CA TYR A 256 -0.07 13.78 1.16
C TYR A 256 0.69 13.23 -0.03
N TRP A 257 -0.05 12.91 -1.09
CA TRP A 257 0.47 12.49 -2.38
C TRP A 257 0.42 13.65 -3.36
N SER A 258 1.56 13.96 -3.98
CA SER A 258 1.65 15.02 -4.98
C SER A 258 2.95 14.93 -5.78
N ILE A 259 2.83 15.03 -7.10
CA ILE A 259 3.97 15.12 -8.02
C ILE A 259 4.87 16.32 -7.73
N GLU A 260 4.34 17.42 -7.19
CA GLU A 260 5.18 18.59 -6.87
C GLU A 260 6.18 18.28 -5.76
N ARG A 261 5.88 17.32 -4.88
CA ARG A 261 6.86 16.81 -3.89
C ARG A 261 7.98 15.99 -4.53
N SER A 262 7.78 15.49 -5.75
CA SER A 262 8.76 14.73 -6.53
C SER A 262 9.61 15.61 -7.43
N ARG A 263 9.33 16.92 -7.52
CA ARG A 263 10.08 17.85 -8.37
C ARG A 263 11.54 17.93 -7.93
N ILE A 264 12.45 17.77 -8.89
CA ILE A 264 13.90 17.95 -8.68
C ILE A 264 14.24 19.43 -8.89
N ASP A 265 14.66 20.08 -7.80
CA ASP A 265 14.98 21.51 -7.77
C ASP A 265 13.84 22.33 -8.39
N ASP A 266 14.15 23.36 -9.17
CA ASP A 266 13.14 24.16 -9.88
C ASP A 266 12.85 23.62 -11.29
N SER A 267 13.41 22.46 -11.64
CA SER A 267 13.25 21.88 -12.97
C SER A 267 11.87 21.25 -13.18
N ARG A 268 11.50 20.98 -14.44
CA ARG A 268 10.32 20.17 -14.81
C ARG A 268 10.65 18.67 -14.85
N THR A 269 11.33 18.17 -13.82
CA THR A 269 11.85 16.79 -13.78
C THR A 269 11.44 16.09 -12.49
N VAL A 270 11.09 14.81 -12.60
CA VAL A 270 10.79 13.93 -11.46
C VAL A 270 11.62 12.64 -11.54
N PRO A 271 11.90 11.98 -10.40
CA PRO A 271 12.49 10.65 -10.39
C PRO A 271 11.42 9.59 -10.70
N ILE A 272 11.75 8.64 -11.57
CA ILE A 272 11.05 7.35 -11.71
C ILE A 272 11.95 6.26 -11.17
N GLU A 273 11.44 5.50 -10.21
CA GLU A 273 12.19 4.51 -9.44
C GLU A 273 11.69 3.09 -9.74
N ILE A 274 12.61 2.14 -9.85
CA ILE A 274 12.32 0.70 -9.76
C ILE A 274 12.55 0.25 -8.32
N ILE A 275 11.52 -0.35 -7.74
CA ILE A 275 11.52 -0.82 -6.36
C ILE A 275 11.66 -2.34 -6.36
N VAL A 276 12.62 -2.85 -5.60
CA VAL A 276 12.78 -4.28 -5.30
C VAL A 276 12.70 -4.44 -3.79
N ASN A 277 11.75 -5.25 -3.30
CA ASN A 277 11.61 -5.57 -1.86
C ASN A 277 11.56 -4.35 -0.93
N GLY A 278 11.00 -3.24 -1.43
CA GLY A 278 10.80 -1.99 -0.70
C GLY A 278 11.86 -0.92 -0.97
N TYR A 279 12.95 -1.25 -1.66
CA TYR A 279 14.08 -0.35 -1.88
C TYR A 279 14.18 0.13 -3.33
N PRO A 280 14.44 1.42 -3.59
CA PRO A 280 14.76 1.90 -4.94
C PRO A 280 16.13 1.37 -5.37
N VAL A 281 16.15 0.49 -6.36
CA VAL A 281 17.38 -0.13 -6.90
C VAL A 281 17.87 0.53 -8.19
N ALA A 282 17.00 1.27 -8.87
CA ALA A 282 17.33 2.05 -10.05
C ALA A 282 16.45 3.28 -10.14
N THR A 283 17.02 4.39 -10.61
CA THR A 283 16.30 5.67 -10.77
C THR A 283 16.67 6.30 -12.10
N ARG A 284 15.68 6.87 -12.79
CA ARG A 284 15.90 7.75 -13.95
C ARG A 284 15.19 9.08 -13.75
N LYS A 285 15.75 10.13 -14.35
CA LYS A 285 15.12 11.45 -14.43
C LYS A 285 14.13 11.46 -15.59
N LEU A 286 12.88 11.80 -15.32
CA LEU A 286 11.81 11.93 -16.31
C LEU A 286 11.41 13.41 -16.42
N ARG A 287 11.42 13.95 -17.64
CA ARG A 287 10.83 15.27 -17.90
C ARG A 287 9.30 15.16 -17.78
N ALA A 288 8.72 15.87 -16.84
CA ALA A 288 7.29 15.83 -16.54
C ALA A 288 6.50 16.83 -17.39
N ASP A 289 6.57 16.67 -18.72
CA ASP A 289 5.92 17.55 -19.69
C ASP A 289 4.57 17.06 -20.21
N GLY A 290 4.08 15.92 -19.71
CA GLY A 290 2.88 15.25 -20.16
C GLY A 290 3.08 14.31 -21.35
N SER A 291 4.28 14.25 -21.95
CA SER A 291 4.56 13.28 -23.01
C SER A 291 4.81 11.89 -22.45
N THR A 292 4.28 10.88 -23.13
CA THR A 292 4.57 9.47 -22.83
C THR A 292 5.99 9.13 -23.24
N LYS A 293 6.70 8.41 -22.36
CA LYS A 293 8.02 7.83 -22.60
C LYS A 293 7.98 6.34 -22.30
N THR A 294 8.58 5.55 -23.18
CA THR A 294 8.89 4.14 -22.88
C THR A 294 10.21 4.09 -22.13
N LEU A 295 10.26 3.38 -21.00
CA LEU A 295 11.47 3.15 -20.23
C LEU A 295 11.65 1.65 -19.98
N ASP A 296 12.91 1.23 -19.98
CA ASP A 296 13.30 -0.12 -19.62
C ASP A 296 14.57 -0.17 -18.77
N PHE A 297 14.67 -1.13 -17.85
CA PHE A 297 15.78 -1.29 -16.91
C PHE A 297 16.20 -2.76 -16.86
N ASP A 298 17.50 -3.00 -16.75
CA ASP A 298 18.05 -4.32 -16.43
C ASP A 298 18.30 -4.38 -14.93
N ILE A 299 17.62 -5.30 -14.23
CA ILE A 299 17.65 -5.40 -12.77
C ILE A 299 18.14 -6.79 -12.36
N ASP A 300 19.14 -6.83 -11.47
CA ASP A 300 19.67 -8.08 -10.94
C ASP A 300 18.78 -8.61 -9.80
N ILE A 301 18.28 -9.84 -9.98
CA ILE A 301 17.49 -10.55 -8.98
C ILE A 301 18.33 -11.65 -8.36
N THR A 302 18.70 -11.44 -7.09
CA THR A 302 19.55 -12.37 -6.31
C THR A 302 18.74 -13.41 -5.53
N GLN A 303 17.47 -13.15 -5.28
CA GLN A 303 16.53 -14.01 -4.54
C GLN A 303 15.07 -13.72 -4.93
N SER A 304 14.13 -14.56 -4.51
CA SER A 304 12.70 -14.30 -4.70
C SER A 304 12.31 -12.92 -4.16
N SER A 305 11.66 -12.14 -5.00
CA SER A 305 11.47 -10.71 -4.79
C SER A 305 10.15 -10.25 -5.38
N TRP A 306 9.67 -9.07 -4.98
CA TRP A 306 8.67 -8.34 -5.72
C TRP A 306 9.29 -7.08 -6.35
N ILE A 307 8.82 -6.72 -7.54
CA ILE A 307 9.27 -5.55 -8.30
C ILE A 307 8.09 -4.63 -8.62
N ALA A 308 8.27 -3.32 -8.42
CA ALA A 308 7.29 -2.29 -8.78
C ALA A 308 7.98 -1.05 -9.37
N ALA A 309 7.23 -0.16 -10.00
CA ALA A 309 7.69 1.17 -10.39
C ALA A 309 6.92 2.26 -9.64
N ARG A 310 7.59 3.36 -9.31
CA ARG A 310 6.94 4.50 -8.64
C ARG A 310 7.57 5.84 -8.99
N ILE A 311 6.77 6.90 -8.89
CA ILE A 311 7.22 8.29 -8.74
C ILE A 311 6.81 8.66 -7.33
N PHE A 312 7.74 8.75 -6.38
CA PHE A 312 7.40 8.95 -4.97
C PHE A 312 7.22 10.44 -4.62
N PRO A 313 6.13 10.88 -3.95
CA PRO A 313 4.91 10.17 -3.55
C PRO A 313 3.71 10.55 -4.47
N SER A 314 3.84 10.39 -5.78
CA SER A 314 2.82 10.73 -6.79
C SER A 314 2.11 9.51 -7.37
N ALA A 315 2.82 8.42 -7.65
CA ALA A 315 2.25 7.22 -8.25
C ALA A 315 3.02 5.94 -7.85
N HIS A 316 2.31 4.82 -7.76
CA HIS A 316 2.88 3.50 -7.46
C HIS A 316 2.13 2.40 -8.22
N THR A 317 2.85 1.48 -8.87
CA THR A 317 2.25 0.32 -9.55
C THR A 317 1.93 -0.82 -8.57
N ASN A 318 1.01 -1.72 -8.92
CA ASN A 318 1.05 -3.05 -8.32
C ASN A 318 2.33 -3.80 -8.72
N PRO A 319 2.80 -4.76 -7.91
CA PRO A 319 4.05 -5.45 -8.19
C PRO A 319 3.90 -6.62 -9.17
N VAL A 320 5.03 -6.96 -9.81
CA VAL A 320 5.29 -8.29 -10.36
C VAL A 320 6.11 -9.09 -9.35
N PHE A 321 5.67 -10.29 -9.03
CA PHE A 321 6.27 -11.22 -8.07
C PHE A 321 7.21 -12.17 -8.79
N ILE A 322 8.43 -12.31 -8.30
CA ILE A 322 9.47 -13.14 -8.88
C ILE A 322 9.83 -14.24 -7.90
N GLU A 323 9.57 -15.49 -8.27
CA GLU A 323 10.07 -16.65 -7.53
C GLU A 323 11.35 -17.17 -8.18
N VAL A 324 12.39 -17.34 -7.37
CA VAL A 324 13.69 -17.85 -7.79
C VAL A 324 13.88 -19.24 -7.21
N ALA A 325 14.19 -20.22 -8.07
CA ALA A 325 14.40 -21.62 -7.69
C ALA A 325 13.24 -22.19 -6.84
N ASN A 326 12.01 -21.82 -7.19
CA ASN A 326 10.77 -22.20 -6.49
C ASN A 326 10.78 -21.84 -4.99
N GLN A 327 11.53 -20.82 -4.59
CA GLN A 327 11.54 -20.33 -3.22
C GLN A 327 10.48 -19.23 -3.04
N PRO A 328 9.80 -19.15 -1.89
CA PRO A 328 8.85 -18.08 -1.62
C PRO A 328 9.56 -16.73 -1.49
N ILE A 329 8.81 -15.64 -1.64
CA ILE A 329 9.31 -14.27 -1.42
C ILE A 329 9.48 -14.05 0.08
N ARG A 330 10.73 -14.08 0.52
CA ARG A 330 11.16 -13.92 1.91
C ARG A 330 12.46 -13.09 1.97
N PRO A 331 12.47 -11.82 1.50
CA PRO A 331 13.70 -11.06 1.34
C PRO A 331 14.24 -10.41 2.62
N SER A 332 13.55 -10.46 3.78
CA SER A 332 13.93 -9.69 4.97
C SER A 332 13.44 -10.28 6.29
N GLN A 333 14.37 -10.73 7.15
CA GLN A 333 14.09 -11.14 8.53
C GLN A 333 13.55 -9.96 9.33
N ARG A 334 14.13 -8.74 9.17
CA ARG A 334 13.58 -7.54 9.83
C ARG A 334 12.12 -7.27 9.49
N SER A 335 11.67 -7.48 8.24
CA SER A 335 10.26 -7.28 7.89
C SER A 335 9.35 -8.32 8.54
N ALA A 336 9.77 -9.59 8.57
CA ALA A 336 9.02 -10.64 9.26
C ALA A 336 8.94 -10.38 10.77
N GLN A 337 10.05 -9.96 11.39
CA GLN A 337 10.09 -9.56 12.79
C GLN A 337 9.20 -8.35 13.07
N TRP A 338 9.23 -7.34 12.20
CA TRP A 338 8.34 -6.18 12.28
C TRP A 338 6.87 -6.62 12.23
N CYS A 339 6.49 -7.54 11.34
CA CYS A 339 5.11 -8.03 11.29
C CYS A 339 4.68 -8.81 12.55
N ILE A 340 5.58 -9.57 13.18
CA ILE A 340 5.32 -10.25 14.46
C ILE A 340 5.00 -9.22 15.55
N GLU A 341 5.83 -8.20 15.68
CA GLU A 341 5.66 -7.12 16.66
C GLU A 341 4.42 -6.27 16.34
N ALA A 342 4.14 -6.03 15.07
CA ALA A 342 2.95 -5.31 14.62
C ALA A 342 1.65 -6.01 15.03
N VAL A 343 1.59 -7.35 14.97
CA VAL A 343 0.42 -8.11 15.44
C VAL A 343 0.21 -7.89 16.95
N ASP A 344 1.28 -7.93 17.76
CA ASP A 344 1.19 -7.68 19.20
C ASP A 344 0.78 -6.25 19.52
N THR A 345 1.39 -5.25 18.88
CA THR A 345 1.05 -3.84 19.08
C THR A 345 -0.38 -3.55 18.65
N CYS A 346 -0.83 -4.10 17.51
CA CYS A 346 -2.20 -3.97 17.05
C CYS A 346 -3.18 -4.58 18.06
N TRP A 347 -2.94 -5.80 18.55
CA TRP A 347 -3.80 -6.44 19.56
C TRP A 347 -3.96 -5.56 20.80
N ASN A 348 -2.84 -5.11 21.37
CA ASN A 348 -2.82 -4.28 22.57
C ASN A 348 -3.56 -2.95 22.37
N SER A 349 -3.53 -2.40 21.16
CA SER A 349 -4.23 -1.16 20.80
C SER A 349 -5.74 -1.36 20.60
N LYS A 350 -6.16 -2.53 20.08
CA LYS A 350 -7.55 -2.77 19.64
C LYS A 350 -8.42 -3.56 20.62
N VAL A 351 -7.86 -4.49 21.39
CA VAL A 351 -8.63 -5.46 22.20
C VAL A 351 -9.65 -4.81 23.14
N GLY A 352 -9.34 -3.62 23.68
CA GLY A 352 -10.23 -2.89 24.57
C GLY A 352 -11.57 -2.50 23.94
N GLN A 353 -11.60 -2.32 22.62
CA GLN A 353 -12.77 -1.94 21.84
C GLN A 353 -13.44 -3.12 21.13
N ILE A 354 -12.81 -4.31 21.12
CA ILE A 354 -13.44 -5.55 20.68
C ILE A 354 -14.43 -6.01 21.74
N ALA A 355 -15.65 -6.33 21.32
CA ALA A 355 -16.74 -6.82 22.16
C ALA A 355 -16.29 -8.04 22.96
N THR A 356 -16.60 -8.07 24.27
CA THR A 356 -16.12 -9.10 25.19
C THR A 356 -16.40 -10.53 24.71
N ALA A 357 -17.55 -10.76 24.08
CA ALA A 357 -17.94 -12.06 23.55
C ALA A 357 -17.09 -12.50 22.32
N GLU A 358 -16.51 -11.56 21.59
CA GLU A 358 -15.73 -11.82 20.37
C GLU A 358 -14.22 -11.95 20.65
N ARG A 359 -13.74 -11.44 21.78
CA ARG A 359 -12.31 -11.43 22.14
C ARG A 359 -11.63 -12.80 22.04
N PRO A 360 -12.21 -13.92 22.49
CA PRO A 360 -11.55 -15.22 22.35
C PRO A 360 -11.29 -15.62 20.89
N ALA A 361 -12.25 -15.35 19.99
CA ALA A 361 -12.10 -15.63 18.57
C ALA A 361 -11.10 -14.65 17.92
N ALA A 362 -11.12 -13.38 18.32
CA ALA A 362 -10.16 -12.39 17.87
C ALA A 362 -8.72 -12.73 18.29
N GLU A 363 -8.51 -13.05 19.57
CA GLU A 363 -7.21 -13.45 20.09
C GLU A 363 -6.65 -14.68 19.35
N GLN A 364 -7.50 -15.69 19.09
CA GLN A 364 -7.11 -16.85 18.30
C GLN A 364 -6.63 -16.46 16.89
N ALA A 365 -7.34 -15.56 16.21
CA ALA A 365 -6.97 -15.13 14.87
C ALA A 365 -5.67 -14.30 14.85
N TYR A 366 -5.46 -13.43 15.84
CA TYR A 366 -4.20 -12.70 16.01
C TYR A 366 -3.03 -13.65 16.28
N ASN A 367 -3.21 -14.64 17.16
CA ASN A 367 -2.20 -15.66 17.43
C ASN A 367 -1.87 -16.50 16.19
N GLN A 368 -2.86 -16.83 15.36
CA GLN A 368 -2.65 -17.52 14.09
C GLN A 368 -1.84 -16.66 13.10
N ALA A 369 -2.17 -15.36 12.98
CA ALA A 369 -1.40 -14.43 12.15
C ALA A 369 0.05 -14.32 12.63
N LYS A 370 0.26 -14.15 13.95
CA LYS A 370 1.59 -14.11 14.56
C LYS A 370 2.41 -15.37 14.28
N ALA A 371 1.81 -16.55 14.47
CA ALA A 371 2.46 -17.83 14.18
C ALA A 371 2.86 -17.96 12.71
N PHE A 372 2.03 -17.44 11.79
CA PHE A 372 2.35 -17.41 10.36
C PHE A 372 3.62 -16.57 10.09
N TYR A 373 3.72 -15.37 10.66
CA TYR A 373 4.92 -14.54 10.52
C TYR A 373 6.15 -15.15 11.20
N GLN A 374 5.99 -15.86 12.32
CA GLN A 374 7.07 -16.60 12.97
C GLN A 374 7.63 -17.71 12.08
N ASN A 375 6.76 -18.44 11.35
CA ASN A 375 7.20 -19.43 10.37
C ASN A 375 7.95 -18.76 9.21
N ILE A 376 7.45 -17.65 8.69
CA ILE A 376 8.14 -16.83 7.68
C ILE A 376 9.53 -16.41 8.16
N LEU A 377 9.65 -15.91 9.39
CA LEU A 377 10.92 -15.50 9.96
C LEU A 377 11.92 -16.68 10.01
N ALA A 378 11.46 -17.87 10.43
CA ALA A 378 12.28 -19.08 10.47
C ALA A 378 12.74 -19.56 9.09
N GLU A 379 11.95 -19.34 8.05
CA GLU A 379 12.28 -19.65 6.65
C GLU A 379 13.24 -18.62 6.02
N THR A 380 13.26 -17.39 6.54
CA THR A 380 13.96 -16.26 5.94
C THR A 380 15.45 -16.28 6.25
N LYS A 381 16.29 -16.17 5.22
CA LYS A 381 17.76 -16.21 5.33
C LYS A 381 18.44 -14.85 5.25
N THR A 382 17.77 -13.84 4.70
CA THR A 382 18.30 -12.49 4.55
C THR A 382 17.98 -11.66 5.79
N PRO A 383 18.99 -11.08 6.47
CA PRO A 383 18.79 -10.27 7.67
C PRO A 383 17.80 -9.10 7.50
#